data_AF-A0A6L9J6N1-F1
#
_entry.id   AF-A0A6L9J6N1-F1
#
_cell.length_a   1.000
_cell.length_b   1.000
_cell.length_c   1.000
_cell.angle_alpha   90.00
_cell.angle_beta   90.00
_cell.angle_gamma   90.00
#
_symmetry.space_group_name_H-M   'P 1'
#
loop_
_entity.id
_entity.type
_entity.pdbx_description
1 polymer ?
#
loop_
_entity_poly.entity_id
_entity_poly.type
_entity_poly.pdbx_seq_one_letter_code
_entity_poly.pdbx_strand_id
1 'polypeptide(L)'
;MNKRNSQARPARGLRWAARITGTLVAGLWLLVGITGAISEGFGPLDAESATMATLMVVSAVAVGVAWRREDTGGWLVVGCGLAHAVFALLAAEHNHLLAMSVMGLPLVVIGTLFLVTARLSGRQAVLQTKSIG
;
A
#
# COMPACT_ATOMS: atom_id res chain seq x y z
N MET A 1 -23.45 21.43 21.28
CA MET A 1 -22.32 21.14 20.35
C MET A 1 -22.43 19.67 19.89
N ASN A 2 -22.73 19.45 18.61
CA ASN A 2 -23.20 18.15 18.08
C ASN A 2 -22.02 17.20 17.79
N LYS A 3 -21.87 16.10 18.55
CA LYS A 3 -20.77 15.12 18.44
C LYS A 3 -20.63 14.46 17.05
N ARG A 4 -21.66 14.55 16.19
CA ARG A 4 -21.66 14.02 14.82
C ARG A 4 -20.62 14.65 13.89
N ASN A 5 -20.30 15.94 14.04
CA ASN A 5 -19.38 16.64 13.13
C ASN A 5 -17.90 16.36 13.45
N SER A 6 -17.59 15.95 14.68
CA SER A 6 -16.22 15.68 15.13
C SER A 6 -15.70 14.32 14.64
N GLN A 7 -16.57 13.34 14.40
CA GLN A 7 -16.19 11.98 13.99
C GLN A 7 -16.05 11.82 12.45
N ALA A 8 -16.72 12.65 11.66
CA ALA A 8 -16.65 12.61 10.18
C ALA A 8 -15.33 13.20 9.62
N ARG A 9 -14.76 14.20 10.31
CA ARG A 9 -13.51 14.86 9.91
C ARG A 9 -12.26 13.97 9.99
N PRO A 10 -12.00 13.21 11.09
CA PRO A 10 -10.81 12.37 11.19
C PRO A 10 -10.82 11.19 10.22
N ALA A 11 -11.99 10.58 9.94
CA ALA A 11 -12.10 9.49 8.98
C ALA A 11 -11.75 9.93 7.55
N ARG A 12 -12.10 11.17 7.18
CA ARG A 12 -11.79 11.73 5.85
C ARG A 12 -10.30 12.08 5.72
N GLY A 13 -9.68 12.60 6.78
CA GLY A 13 -8.25 12.90 6.82
C GLY A 13 -7.40 11.63 6.69
N LEU A 14 -7.75 10.57 7.41
CA LEU A 14 -7.03 9.29 7.37
C LEU A 14 -7.11 8.62 6.00
N ARG A 15 -8.27 8.70 5.32
CA ARG A 15 -8.44 8.21 3.94
C ARG A 15 -7.54 8.92 2.94
N TRP A 16 -7.47 10.25 3.03
CA TRP A 16 -6.58 11.02 2.16
C TRP A 16 -5.11 10.75 2.47
N ALA A 17 -4.74 10.62 3.75
CA ALA A 17 -3.40 10.24 4.14
C ALA A 17 -3.00 8.90 3.51
N ALA A 18 -3.82 7.84 3.65
CA ALA A 18 -3.56 6.52 3.08
C ALA A 18 -3.41 6.56 1.55
N ARG A 19 -4.25 7.34 0.86
CA ARG A 19 -4.19 7.49 -0.61
C ARG A 19 -2.93 8.22 -1.06
N ILE A 20 -2.59 9.33 -0.40
CA ILE A 20 -1.40 10.13 -0.74
C ILE A 20 -0.14 9.31 -0.46
N THR A 21 0.01 8.75 0.73
CA THR A 21 1.19 7.95 1.09
C THR A 21 1.32 6.71 0.22
N GLY A 22 0.21 6.00 -0.04
CA GLY A 22 0.20 4.84 -0.93
C GLY A 22 0.64 5.15 -2.35
N THR A 23 0.17 6.27 -2.89
CA THR A 23 0.54 6.70 -4.26
C THR A 23 1.99 7.16 -4.33
N LEU A 24 2.45 7.90 -3.32
CA LEU A 24 3.85 8.33 -3.25
C LEU A 24 4.81 7.15 -3.17
N VAL A 25 4.53 6.17 -2.30
CA VAL A 25 5.39 5.00 -2.14
C VAL A 25 5.36 4.11 -3.39
N ALA A 26 4.18 3.82 -3.95
CA ALA A 26 4.09 3.02 -5.18
C ALA A 26 4.74 3.74 -6.37
N GLY A 27 4.54 5.05 -6.49
CA GLY A 27 5.17 5.88 -7.51
C GLY A 27 6.69 5.95 -7.36
N LEU A 28 7.19 6.07 -6.14
CA LEU A 28 8.63 6.03 -5.84
C LEU A 28 9.23 4.69 -6.25
N TRP A 29 8.58 3.56 -5.91
CA TRP A 29 9.06 2.23 -6.30
C TRP A 29 9.12 2.05 -7.82
N LEU A 30 8.07 2.47 -8.53
CA LEU A 30 8.06 2.44 -9.99
C LEU A 30 9.16 3.33 -10.57
N LEU A 31 9.34 4.53 -10.02
CA LEU A 31 10.37 5.46 -10.47
C LEU A 31 11.76 4.83 -10.30
N VAL A 32 12.06 4.26 -9.13
CA VAL A 32 13.34 3.58 -8.85
C VAL A 32 13.57 2.44 -9.84
N GLY A 33 12.57 1.58 -10.06
CA GLY A 33 12.66 0.48 -11.01
C GLY A 33 12.91 0.95 -12.44
N ILE A 34 12.20 2.00 -12.89
CA ILE A 34 12.40 2.60 -14.22
C ILE A 34 13.80 3.20 -14.34
N THR A 35 14.25 3.97 -13.35
CA THR A 35 15.58 4.58 -13.38
C THR A 35 16.69 3.53 -13.38
N GLY A 36 16.53 2.44 -12.61
CA GLY A 36 17.47 1.32 -12.61
C GLY A 36 17.55 0.66 -13.98
N ALA A 37 16.40 0.36 -14.59
CA ALA A 37 16.34 -0.23 -15.93
C ALA A 37 16.98 0.67 -17.00
N ILE A 38 16.83 1.99 -16.87
CA ILE A 38 17.47 2.95 -17.79
C ILE A 38 18.99 3.01 -17.54
N SER A 39 19.44 3.03 -16.29
CA SER A 39 20.86 3.18 -15.94
C SER A 39 21.71 1.95 -16.25
N GLU A 40 21.16 0.77 -16.02
CA GLU A 40 21.85 -0.51 -16.28
C GLU A 40 21.73 -0.93 -17.76
N GLY A 41 20.85 -0.25 -18.50
CA GLY A 41 20.46 -0.61 -19.86
C GLY A 41 19.44 -1.75 -19.87
N PHE A 42 18.65 -1.82 -20.94
CA PHE A 42 17.70 -2.92 -21.17
C PHE A 42 18.47 -4.18 -21.56
N GLY A 43 19.19 -4.77 -20.60
CA GLY A 43 19.84 -6.06 -20.73
C GLY A 43 18.83 -7.22 -20.75
N PRO A 44 19.30 -8.47 -20.84
CA PRO A 44 18.43 -9.63 -20.72
C PRO A 44 17.68 -9.59 -19.38
N LEU A 45 16.35 -9.68 -19.43
CA LEU A 45 15.53 -9.81 -18.23
C LEU A 45 15.83 -11.16 -17.57
N ASP A 46 16.54 -11.11 -16.47
CA ASP A 46 16.71 -12.25 -15.59
C ASP A 46 15.47 -12.43 -14.68
N ALA A 47 15.39 -13.58 -14.02
CA ALA A 47 14.22 -13.90 -13.21
C ALA A 47 14.06 -12.94 -12.02
N GLU A 48 15.16 -12.41 -11.48
CA GLU A 48 15.17 -11.49 -10.35
C GLU A 48 14.56 -10.14 -10.73
N SER A 49 15.09 -9.48 -11.78
CA SER A 49 14.58 -8.19 -12.26
C SER A 49 13.14 -8.29 -12.77
N ALA A 50 12.77 -9.38 -13.44
CA ALA A 50 11.40 -9.62 -13.90
C ALA A 50 10.41 -9.78 -12.72
N THR A 51 10.82 -10.50 -11.66
CA THR A 51 10.00 -10.67 -10.45
C THR A 51 9.84 -9.34 -9.73
N MET A 52 10.91 -8.58 -9.56
CA MET A 52 10.88 -7.26 -8.91
C MET A 52 10.00 -6.27 -9.68
N ALA A 53 10.15 -6.20 -11.01
CA ALA A 53 9.30 -5.36 -11.86
C ALA A 53 7.81 -5.74 -11.75
N THR A 54 7.52 -7.05 -11.75
CA THR A 54 6.15 -7.55 -11.57
C THR A 54 5.59 -7.11 -10.21
N LEU A 55 6.37 -7.27 -9.13
CA LEU A 55 5.97 -6.86 -7.79
C LEU A 55 5.71 -5.34 -7.70
N MET A 56 6.50 -4.50 -8.40
CA MET A 56 6.26 -3.05 -8.44
C MET A 56 4.95 -2.71 -9.15
N VAL A 57 4.69 -3.32 -10.31
CA VAL A 57 3.46 -3.09 -11.08
C VAL A 57 2.23 -3.55 -10.29
N VAL A 58 2.29 -4.75 -9.70
CA VAL A 58 1.18 -5.31 -8.91
C VAL A 58 0.92 -4.44 -7.67
N SER A 59 1.96 -3.96 -6.98
CA SER A 59 1.80 -3.00 -5.87
C SER A 59 1.09 -1.71 -6.29
N ALA A 60 1.46 -1.14 -7.45
CA ALA A 60 0.82 0.06 -7.96
C ALA A 60 -0.66 -0.17 -8.31
N VAL A 61 -0.97 -1.31 -8.95
CA VAL A 61 -2.35 -1.71 -9.23
C VAL A 61 -3.14 -1.92 -7.93
N ALA A 62 -2.54 -2.57 -6.93
CA ALA A 62 -3.17 -2.79 -5.63
C ALA A 62 -3.54 -1.48 -4.93
N VAL A 63 -2.64 -0.48 -4.96
CA VAL A 63 -2.94 0.88 -4.46
C VAL A 63 -4.07 1.51 -5.28
N GLY A 64 -4.05 1.40 -6.61
CA GLY A 64 -5.13 1.90 -7.46
C GLY A 64 -6.50 1.26 -7.16
N VAL A 65 -6.52 -0.04 -6.85
CA VAL A 65 -7.73 -0.75 -6.39
C VAL A 65 -8.16 -0.25 -5.02
N ALA A 66 -7.21 -0.01 -4.09
CA ALA A 66 -7.48 0.49 -2.75
C ALA A 66 -8.15 1.87 -2.73
N TRP A 67 -7.92 2.68 -3.77
CA TRP A 67 -8.62 3.97 -3.93
C TRP A 67 -10.13 3.82 -4.12
N ARG A 68 -10.57 2.78 -4.84
CA ARG A 68 -12.00 2.51 -5.10
C ARG A 68 -12.61 1.58 -4.06
N ARG A 69 -11.84 0.60 -3.58
CA ARG A 69 -12.27 -0.42 -2.61
C ARG A 69 -11.24 -0.54 -1.50
N GLU A 70 -11.39 0.29 -0.47
CA GLU A 70 -10.44 0.40 0.65
C GLU A 70 -10.17 -0.94 1.35
N ASP A 71 -11.19 -1.81 1.48
CA ASP A 71 -11.04 -3.12 2.13
C ASP A 71 -10.26 -4.12 1.26
N THR A 72 -10.79 -4.43 0.06
CA THR A 72 -10.14 -5.37 -0.87
C THR A 72 -8.74 -4.90 -1.27
N GLY A 73 -8.59 -3.61 -1.61
CA GLY A 73 -7.30 -3.06 -1.98
C GLY A 73 -6.33 -2.95 -0.80
N GLY A 74 -6.82 -2.70 0.42
CA GLY A 74 -5.98 -2.73 1.62
C GLY A 74 -5.31 -4.10 1.81
N TRP A 75 -6.08 -5.19 1.67
CA TRP A 75 -5.52 -6.56 1.73
C TRP A 75 -4.54 -6.85 0.60
N LEU A 76 -4.83 -6.39 -0.63
CA LEU A 76 -3.90 -6.54 -1.76
C LEU A 76 -2.57 -5.83 -1.48
N VAL A 77 -2.62 -4.60 -0.96
CA VAL A 77 -1.42 -3.81 -0.65
C VAL A 77 -0.61 -4.46 0.48
N VAL A 78 -1.27 -5.01 1.53
CA VAL A 78 -0.59 -5.78 2.58
C VAL A 78 0.08 -7.02 1.99
N GLY A 79 -0.63 -7.78 1.15
CA GLY A 79 -0.08 -8.96 0.48
C GLY A 79 1.14 -8.63 -0.38
N CYS A 80 1.08 -7.52 -1.13
CA CYS A 80 2.21 -7.03 -1.90
C CYS A 80 3.40 -6.65 -1.00
N GLY A 81 3.16 -5.97 0.12
CA GLY A 81 4.21 -5.62 1.07
C GLY A 81 4.90 -6.85 1.67
N LEU A 82 4.14 -7.90 1.98
CA LEU A 82 4.70 -9.18 2.43
C LEU A 82 5.50 -9.87 1.32
N ALA A 83 5.01 -9.88 0.09
CA ALA A 83 5.74 -10.43 -1.04
C ALA A 83 7.06 -9.69 -1.30
N HIS A 84 7.06 -8.35 -1.22
CA HIS A 84 8.27 -7.53 -1.28
C HIS A 84 9.24 -7.85 -0.15
N ALA A 85 8.77 -8.05 1.08
CA ALA A 85 9.62 -8.45 2.20
C ALA A 85 10.25 -9.83 1.97
N VAL A 86 9.47 -10.81 1.50
CA VAL A 86 9.99 -12.16 1.20
C VAL A 86 11.01 -12.11 0.06
N PHE A 87 10.71 -11.37 -1.01
CA PHE A 87 11.65 -11.19 -2.12
C PHE A 87 12.97 -10.56 -1.63
N ALA A 88 12.88 -9.51 -0.81
CA ALA A 88 14.05 -8.85 -0.23
C ALA A 88 14.88 -9.77 0.68
N LEU A 89 14.22 -10.68 1.41
CA LEU A 89 14.91 -11.70 2.22
C LEU A 89 15.72 -12.68 1.36
N LEU A 90 15.21 -13.00 0.16
CA LEU A 90 15.88 -13.93 -0.75
C LEU A 90 16.98 -13.27 -1.59
N ALA A 91 16.78 -12.00 -1.96
CA ALA A 91 17.69 -11.25 -2.83
C ALA A 91 18.83 -10.54 -2.07
N ALA A 92 18.65 -10.22 -0.78
CA ALA A 92 19.69 -9.52 -0.03
C ALA A 92 20.86 -10.46 0.30
N GLU A 93 22.07 -10.12 -0.13
CA GLU A 93 23.27 -10.86 0.30
C GLU A 93 23.68 -10.54 1.75
N HIS A 94 23.38 -9.31 2.20
CA HIS A 94 23.73 -8.81 3.54
C HIS A 94 22.60 -7.93 4.10
N ASN A 95 22.47 -7.87 5.42
CA ASN A 95 21.50 -7.02 6.13
C ASN A 95 20.02 -7.29 5.76
N HIS A 96 19.63 -8.56 5.70
CA HIS A 96 18.28 -9.01 5.35
C HIS A 96 17.16 -8.24 6.07
N LEU A 97 17.29 -8.00 7.39
CA LEU A 97 16.26 -7.30 8.16
C LEU A 97 16.04 -5.86 7.67
N LEU A 98 17.11 -5.16 7.30
CA LEU A 98 17.01 -3.79 6.78
C LEU A 98 16.37 -3.81 5.38
N ALA A 99 16.79 -4.72 4.51
CA ALA A 99 16.23 -4.89 3.18
C ALA A 99 14.73 -5.22 3.23
N MET A 100 14.32 -6.20 4.05
CA MET A 100 12.91 -6.54 4.27
C MET A 100 12.10 -5.35 4.77
N SER A 101 12.65 -4.60 5.73
CA SER A 101 11.98 -3.45 6.32
C SER A 101 11.79 -2.33 5.31
N VAL A 102 12.81 -2.01 4.51
CA VAL A 102 12.74 -0.94 3.51
C VAL A 102 11.80 -1.32 2.37
N MET A 103 11.84 -2.57 1.90
CA MET A 103 11.04 -3.04 0.77
C MET A 103 9.58 -3.29 1.12
N GLY A 104 9.31 -4.00 2.22
CA GLY A 104 7.96 -4.48 2.54
C GLY A 104 7.18 -3.62 3.52
N LEU A 105 7.83 -3.07 4.55
CA LEU A 105 7.16 -2.39 5.65
C LEU A 105 6.33 -1.17 5.21
N PRO A 106 6.81 -0.29 4.30
CA PRO A 106 6.02 0.85 3.85
C PRO A 106 4.67 0.42 3.26
N LEU A 107 4.67 -0.62 2.43
CA LEU A 107 3.45 -1.15 1.82
C LEU A 107 2.52 -1.79 2.85
N VAL A 108 3.06 -2.55 3.81
CA VAL A 108 2.24 -3.12 4.90
C VAL A 108 1.59 -2.01 5.74
N VAL A 109 2.33 -0.95 6.07
CA VAL A 109 1.79 0.21 6.81
C VAL A 109 0.69 0.91 6.00
N ILE A 110 0.89 1.10 4.69
CA ILE A 110 -0.13 1.70 3.82
C ILE A 110 -1.38 0.81 3.72
N GLY A 111 -1.21 -0.49 3.50
CA GLY A 111 -2.31 -1.44 3.38
C GLY A 111 -3.13 -1.53 4.66
N THR A 112 -2.46 -1.54 5.82
CA THR A 112 -3.13 -1.50 7.13
C THR A 112 -3.89 -0.19 7.35
N LEU A 113 -3.35 0.97 6.92
CA LEU A 113 -4.08 2.23 6.95
C LEU A 113 -5.39 2.14 6.13
N PHE A 114 -5.34 1.57 4.92
CA PHE A 114 -6.54 1.35 4.11
C PHE A 114 -7.57 0.45 4.81
N LEU A 115 -7.14 -0.66 5.42
CA LEU A 115 -8.03 -1.55 6.17
C LEU A 115 -8.65 -0.87 7.40
N VAL A 116 -7.87 -0.07 8.14
CA VAL A 116 -8.38 0.71 9.27
C VAL A 116 -9.41 1.72 8.80
N THR A 117 -9.16 2.42 7.69
CA THR A 117 -10.14 3.37 7.13
C THR A 117 -11.43 2.69 6.68
N ALA A 118 -11.34 1.49 6.10
CA ALA A 118 -12.50 0.72 5.67
C ALA A 118 -13.37 0.31 6.87
N ARG A 119 -12.74 -0.21 7.94
CA ARG A 119 -13.43 -0.60 9.19
C ARG A 119 -14.10 0.57 9.90
N LEU A 120 -13.42 1.72 9.96
CA LEU A 120 -13.98 2.93 10.59
C LEU A 120 -15.20 3.44 9.81
N SER A 121 -15.15 3.38 8.48
CA SER A 121 -16.23 3.85 7.62
C SER A 121 -17.46 2.94 7.70
N GLY A 122 -17.26 1.61 7.75
CA GLY A 122 -18.34 0.66 7.97
C GLY A 122 -19.04 0.86 9.33
N ARG A 123 -18.28 1.11 10.40
CA ARG A 123 -18.83 1.38 11.75
C ARG A 123 -19.71 2.62 11.80
N GLN A 124 -19.35 3.69 11.08
CA GLN A 124 -20.17 4.91 11.05
C GLN A 124 -21.51 4.70 10.34
N ALA A 125 -21.53 3.88 9.27
CA ALA A 125 -22.77 3.55 8.57
C ALA A 125 -23.76 2.80 9.47
N VAL A 126 -23.28 1.82 10.25
CA VAL A 126 -24.12 1.04 11.19
C VAL A 126 -24.68 1.89 12.34
N LEU A 127 -23.89 2.85 12.83
CA LEU A 127 -24.37 3.76 13.90
C LEU A 127 -25.41 4.76 13.40
N GLN A 128 -25.35 5.17 12.13
CA GLN A 128 -26.39 6.02 11.56
C GLN A 128 -27.71 5.27 11.38
N THR A 129 -27.71 4.03 10.90
CA THR A 129 -28.96 3.27 10.74
C THR A 129 -29.67 3.03 12.06
N LYS A 130 -28.93 2.80 13.15
CA LYS A 130 -29.49 2.58 14.50
C LYS A 130 -30.03 3.86 15.18
N SER A 131 -29.77 5.06 14.63
CA SER A 131 -30.25 6.33 15.17
C SER A 131 -31.60 6.77 14.59
N ILE A 132 -32.08 6.10 13.53
CA ILE A 132 -33.26 6.50 12.76
C ILE A 132 -34.44 5.54 12.99
N GLY A 133 -34.19 4.36 13.58
CA GLY A 133 -35.21 3.42 14.03
C GLY A 133 -35.36 3.48 15.55
#